data_AF-A0A354U9U7-F1
#
_entry.id   AF-A0A354U9U7-F1
#
_cell.length_a   1.000
_cell.length_b   1.000
_cell.length_c   1.000
_cell.angle_alpha   90.00
_cell.angle_beta   90.00
_cell.angle_gamma   90.00
#
_symmetry.space_group_name_H-M   'P 1'
#
loop_
_entity.id
_entity.type
_entity.pdbx_description
1 polymer ?
#
loop_
_entity_poly.entity_id
_entity_poly.type
_entity_poly.pdbx_seq_one_letter_code
_entity_poly.pdbx_strand_id
1 'polypeptide(L)'
;MKNRIFLICAVLLPALLLGGLRAAFTPAGTETSEDAFWHVAAGRRSFGEMRSKKFPLTLSVWRDHYADKELLFHVLLKVYSGVKSLFHSPLEPPFTGASFVFMLLFFAMFTAAAHSLGIAPPKTLLASLVCALLIPNFTYRLMMLRPHVFSMALMMGAVALLARGPAQKSTRIGMFALGFLYAWSYSSPHLVCVTAFLFGVGWFIRERWKAFCPFLCSAAGVFCGLLIHPQSPNTFYVWKVQALDALFAPIAGRVIDLPFAQELLP
;
A
#
# COMPACT_ATOMS: atom_id res chain seq x y z
N MET A 1 5.05 4.69 31.84
CA MET A 1 4.99 3.26 31.44
C MET A 1 3.62 2.84 30.95
N LYS A 2 2.52 3.07 31.69
CA LYS A 2 1.14 2.71 31.29
C LYS A 2 0.76 3.12 29.85
N ASN A 3 1.07 4.36 29.44
CA ASN A 3 0.77 4.85 28.09
C ASN A 3 1.46 4.07 26.97
N ARG A 4 2.68 3.56 27.20
CA ARG A 4 3.41 2.77 26.18
C ARG A 4 2.81 1.39 26.01
N ILE A 5 2.31 0.78 27.10
CA ILE A 5 1.64 -0.52 27.05
C ILE A 5 0.41 -0.44 26.14
N PHE A 6 -0.43 0.59 26.30
CA PHE A 6 -1.60 0.77 25.43
C PHE A 6 -1.24 0.89 23.96
N LEU A 7 -0.17 1.63 23.61
CA LEU A 7 0.26 1.76 22.21
C LEU A 7 0.82 0.46 21.66
N ILE A 8 1.60 -0.29 22.45
CA ILE A 8 2.11 -1.62 22.04
C ILE A 8 0.94 -2.58 21.83
N CYS A 9 -0.02 -2.62 22.76
CA CYS A 9 -1.23 -3.42 22.65
C CYS A 9 -2.08 -3.00 21.45
N ALA A 10 -2.15 -1.71 21.12
CA ALA A 10 -2.87 -1.20 19.97
C ALA A 10 -2.34 -1.74 18.64
N VAL A 11 -1.07 -2.14 18.60
CA VAL A 11 -0.45 -2.82 17.46
C VAL A 11 -0.64 -4.34 17.54
N LEU A 12 -0.22 -4.93 18.66
CA LEU A 12 -0.10 -6.39 18.78
C LEU A 12 -1.46 -7.09 18.86
N LEU A 13 -2.41 -6.59 19.66
CA LEU A 13 -3.68 -7.28 19.88
C LEU A 13 -4.51 -7.43 18.60
N PRO A 14 -4.77 -6.38 17.79
CA PRO A 14 -5.55 -6.57 16.56
C PRO A 14 -4.77 -7.38 15.51
N ALA A 15 -3.43 -7.25 15.42
CA ALA A 15 -2.64 -8.07 14.51
C ALA A 15 -2.70 -9.56 14.89
N LEU A 16 -2.56 -9.89 16.19
CA LEU A 16 -2.68 -11.26 16.70
C LEU A 16 -4.08 -11.83 16.51
N LEU A 17 -5.11 -11.01 16.75
CA LEU A 17 -6.49 -11.40 16.52
C LEU A 17 -6.73 -11.76 15.05
N LEU A 18 -6.38 -10.88 14.11
CA LEU A 18 -6.58 -11.12 12.68
C LEU A 18 -5.67 -12.23 12.14
N GLY A 19 -4.42 -12.30 12.61
CA GLY A 19 -3.50 -13.39 12.29
C GLY A 19 -3.99 -14.74 12.79
N GLY A 20 -4.54 -14.80 14.00
CA GLY A 20 -5.14 -15.98 14.59
C GLY A 20 -6.40 -16.41 13.85
N LEU A 21 -7.29 -15.47 13.51
CA LEU A 21 -8.46 -15.74 12.66
C LEU A 21 -8.03 -16.30 11.30
N ARG A 22 -7.04 -15.69 10.66
CA ARG A 22 -6.52 -16.20 9.38
C ARG A 22 -5.98 -17.62 9.51
N ALA A 23 -5.18 -17.90 10.55
CA ALA A 23 -4.63 -19.22 10.81
C ALA A 23 -5.71 -20.27 11.09
N ALA A 24 -6.80 -19.89 11.77
CA ALA A 24 -7.89 -20.79 12.13
C ALA A 24 -8.83 -21.07 10.94
N PHE A 25 -9.05 -20.09 10.06
CA PHE A 25 -10.10 -20.17 9.03
C PHE A 25 -9.58 -20.28 7.59
N THR A 26 -8.27 -20.22 7.35
CA THR A 26 -7.71 -20.41 6.00
C THR A 26 -7.03 -21.78 5.92
N PRO A 27 -7.61 -22.76 5.20
CA PRO A 27 -7.03 -24.10 5.08
C PRO A 27 -5.61 -24.09 4.50
N ALA A 28 -4.79 -25.06 4.92
CA ALA A 28 -3.47 -25.28 4.35
C ALA A 28 -3.55 -25.46 2.82
N GLY A 29 -2.61 -24.87 2.09
CA GLY A 29 -2.60 -24.93 0.62
C GLY A 29 -3.59 -24.00 -0.09
N THR A 30 -4.46 -23.29 0.63
CA THR A 30 -5.44 -22.36 0.06
C THR A 30 -5.11 -20.91 0.38
N GLU A 31 -5.83 -19.96 -0.23
CA GLU A 31 -5.75 -18.56 0.14
C GLU A 31 -7.08 -17.81 0.03
N THR A 32 -7.20 -16.70 0.77
CA THR A 32 -8.40 -15.85 0.74
C THR A 32 -8.53 -15.00 -0.53
N SER A 33 -7.44 -14.88 -1.31
CA SER A 33 -7.38 -14.16 -2.58
C SER A 33 -6.53 -14.92 -3.58
N GLU A 34 -7.04 -15.14 -4.79
CA GLU A 34 -6.30 -15.78 -5.88
C GLU A 34 -5.02 -15.01 -6.25
N ASP A 35 -5.07 -13.68 -6.23
CA ASP A 35 -3.91 -12.81 -6.46
C ASP A 35 -2.74 -13.03 -5.49
N ALA A 36 -2.99 -13.58 -4.29
CA ALA A 36 -1.92 -13.82 -3.31
C ALA A 36 -0.85 -14.76 -3.86
N PHE A 37 -1.26 -15.79 -4.62
CA PHE A 37 -0.34 -16.71 -5.28
C PHE A 37 0.54 -15.99 -6.30
N TRP A 38 -0.06 -15.09 -7.09
CA TRP A 38 0.69 -14.27 -8.04
C TRP A 38 1.72 -13.39 -7.32
N HIS A 39 1.34 -12.68 -6.27
CA HIS A 39 2.27 -11.79 -5.58
C HIS A 39 3.43 -12.52 -4.93
N VAL A 40 3.18 -13.70 -4.35
CA VAL A 40 4.25 -14.56 -3.81
C VAL A 40 5.15 -15.08 -4.94
N ALA A 41 4.57 -15.51 -6.06
CA ALA A 41 5.35 -15.95 -7.22
C ALA A 41 6.21 -14.80 -7.81
N ALA A 42 5.64 -13.60 -7.92
CA ALA A 42 6.36 -12.40 -8.35
C ALA A 42 7.50 -12.05 -7.37
N GLY A 43 7.25 -12.12 -6.05
CA GLY A 43 8.25 -11.92 -5.01
C GLY A 43 9.40 -12.95 -5.00
N ARG A 44 9.19 -14.15 -5.56
CA ARG A 44 10.24 -15.18 -5.68
C ARG A 44 11.21 -14.93 -6.84
N ARG A 45 10.81 -14.17 -7.86
CA ARG A 45 11.64 -13.88 -9.04
C ARG A 45 12.96 -13.20 -8.71
N SER A 46 13.96 -13.35 -9.57
CA SER A 46 15.22 -12.61 -9.47
C SER A 46 15.00 -11.10 -9.65
N PHE A 47 15.92 -10.28 -9.13
CA PHE A 47 15.87 -8.82 -9.35
C PHE A 47 16.03 -8.43 -10.82
N GLY A 48 16.65 -9.29 -11.65
CA GLY A 48 16.68 -9.09 -13.10
C GLY A 48 15.29 -9.21 -13.71
N GLU A 49 14.56 -10.27 -13.37
CA GLU A 49 13.20 -10.52 -13.85
C GLU A 49 12.20 -9.49 -13.31
N MET A 50 12.33 -9.05 -12.05
CA MET A 50 11.47 -8.00 -11.48
C MET A 50 11.61 -6.65 -12.21
N ARG A 51 12.79 -6.37 -12.78
CA ARG A 51 13.04 -5.15 -13.58
C ARG A 51 12.65 -5.32 -15.05
N SER A 52 12.28 -6.53 -15.47
CA SER A 52 11.87 -6.79 -16.85
C SER A 52 10.62 -5.97 -17.20
N LYS A 53 10.64 -5.36 -18.38
CA LYS A 53 9.48 -4.71 -19.00
C LYS A 53 8.57 -5.70 -19.74
N LYS A 54 8.93 -7.00 -19.72
CA LYS A 54 8.16 -8.06 -20.34
C LYS A 54 7.41 -8.87 -19.31
N PHE A 55 6.13 -9.13 -19.58
CA PHE A 55 5.35 -10.03 -18.74
C PHE A 55 5.83 -11.47 -18.94
N PRO A 56 6.00 -12.25 -17.87
CA PRO A 56 6.52 -13.61 -17.96
C PRO A 56 5.52 -14.62 -18.53
N LEU A 57 4.23 -14.27 -18.62
CA LEU A 57 3.23 -15.12 -19.26
C LEU A 57 3.07 -14.70 -20.73
N THR A 58 3.39 -15.61 -21.63
CA THR A 58 3.44 -15.41 -23.09
C THR A 58 2.09 -15.08 -23.73
N LEU A 59 0.99 -15.42 -23.07
CA LEU A 59 -0.38 -15.19 -23.52
C LEU A 59 -1.02 -13.91 -22.96
N SER A 60 -0.31 -13.15 -22.14
CA SER A 60 -0.85 -11.89 -21.61
C SER A 60 -0.73 -10.78 -22.64
N VAL A 61 -1.78 -9.96 -22.76
CA VAL A 61 -1.69 -8.76 -23.61
C VAL A 61 -0.70 -7.72 -23.09
N TRP A 62 -0.24 -7.90 -21.84
CA TRP A 62 0.77 -7.09 -21.20
C TRP A 62 2.21 -7.56 -21.50
N ARG A 63 2.37 -8.58 -22.36
CA ARG A 63 3.66 -9.22 -22.64
C ARG A 63 4.76 -8.22 -22.95
N ASP A 64 4.48 -7.24 -23.80
CA ASP A 64 5.50 -6.31 -24.31
C ASP A 64 5.50 -4.94 -23.59
N HIS A 65 4.47 -4.67 -22.77
CA HIS A 65 4.26 -3.39 -22.09
C HIS A 65 4.02 -3.54 -20.58
N TYR A 66 4.62 -4.55 -19.95
CA TYR A 66 4.43 -4.80 -18.53
C TYR A 66 5.07 -3.71 -17.67
N ALA A 67 4.35 -3.33 -16.62
CA ALA A 67 4.89 -2.64 -15.46
C ALA A 67 4.37 -3.30 -14.19
N ASP A 68 5.30 -3.75 -13.36
CA ASP A 68 5.07 -4.17 -12.00
C ASP A 68 4.83 -2.93 -11.12
N LYS A 69 3.57 -2.51 -11.07
CA LYS A 69 3.10 -1.38 -10.26
C LYS A 69 3.23 -1.59 -8.74
N GLU A 70 3.62 -2.80 -8.33
CA GLU A 70 3.71 -3.25 -6.93
C GLU A 70 5.12 -3.77 -6.62
N LEU A 71 6.11 -3.32 -7.38
CA LEU A 71 7.50 -3.77 -7.29
C LEU A 71 8.05 -3.76 -5.87
N LEU A 72 7.83 -2.68 -5.10
CA LEU A 72 8.30 -2.61 -3.72
C LEU A 72 7.63 -3.66 -2.83
N PHE A 73 6.35 -3.95 -3.03
CA PHE A 73 5.66 -5.02 -2.30
C PHE A 73 6.28 -6.38 -2.62
N HIS A 74 6.58 -6.67 -3.89
CA HIS A 74 7.26 -7.91 -4.28
C HIS A 74 8.68 -8.01 -3.73
N VAL A 75 9.43 -6.90 -3.69
CA VAL A 75 10.75 -6.85 -3.05
C VAL A 75 10.66 -7.15 -1.56
N LEU A 76 9.68 -6.59 -0.85
CA LEU A 76 9.45 -6.89 0.57
C LEU A 76 9.11 -8.37 0.80
N LEU A 77 8.29 -8.97 -0.07
CA LEU A 77 8.01 -10.41 -0.04
C LEU A 77 9.27 -11.26 -0.32
N LYS A 78 10.14 -10.81 -1.23
CA LYS A 78 11.43 -11.47 -1.49
C LYS A 78 12.31 -11.45 -0.26
N VAL A 79 12.43 -10.30 0.40
CA VAL A 79 13.19 -10.15 1.65
C VAL A 79 12.60 -11.06 2.73
N TYR A 80 11.28 -11.06 2.92
CA TYR A 80 10.63 -11.95 3.87
C TYR A 80 10.91 -13.43 3.59
N SER A 81 10.82 -13.85 2.32
CA SER A 81 11.13 -15.22 1.90
C SER A 81 12.59 -15.58 2.15
N GLY A 82 13.51 -14.64 1.92
CA GLY A 82 14.93 -14.79 2.25
C GLY A 82 15.14 -15.00 3.74
N VAL A 83 14.55 -14.17 4.61
CA VAL A 83 14.62 -14.37 6.07
C VAL A 83 14.07 -15.73 6.47
N LYS A 84 12.92 -16.13 5.93
CA LYS A 84 12.28 -17.43 6.18
C LYS A 84 13.15 -18.62 5.78
N SER A 85 13.87 -18.52 4.66
CA SER A 85 14.82 -19.56 4.23
C SER A 85 15.97 -19.79 5.20
N LEU A 86 16.42 -18.76 5.93
CA LEU A 86 17.44 -18.91 6.98
C LEU A 86 16.96 -19.81 8.13
N PHE A 87 15.66 -19.91 8.32
CA PHE A 87 15.02 -20.76 9.33
C PHE A 87 14.46 -22.06 8.75
N HIS A 88 14.84 -22.45 7.53
CA HIS A 88 14.35 -23.65 6.84
C HIS A 88 12.81 -23.74 6.77
N SER A 89 12.13 -22.58 6.77
CA SER A 89 10.67 -22.50 6.75
C SER A 89 10.23 -21.96 5.39
N PRO A 90 9.74 -22.79 4.46
CA PRO A 90 9.27 -22.31 3.16
C PRO A 90 8.04 -21.40 3.31
N LEU A 91 7.92 -20.44 2.40
CA LEU A 91 6.73 -19.59 2.32
C LEU A 91 5.62 -20.35 1.60
N GLU A 92 4.72 -20.98 2.35
CA GLU A 92 3.61 -21.79 1.80
C GLU A 92 2.23 -21.18 2.11
N PRO A 93 1.22 -21.43 1.25
CA PRO A 93 -0.16 -21.01 1.51
C PRO A 93 -0.68 -21.68 2.80
N PRO A 94 -1.34 -20.93 3.71
CA PRO A 94 -2.02 -19.65 3.51
C PRO A 94 -1.17 -18.38 3.72
N PHE A 95 0.15 -18.45 3.58
CA PHE A 95 1.09 -17.32 3.68
C PHE A 95 0.89 -16.43 4.93
N THR A 96 0.33 -16.99 6.01
CA THR A 96 -0.15 -16.23 7.18
C THR A 96 0.97 -15.40 7.81
N GLY A 97 2.19 -15.93 7.83
CA GLY A 97 3.34 -15.20 8.35
C GLY A 97 3.64 -13.91 7.58
N ALA A 98 3.53 -13.93 6.25
CA ALA A 98 3.75 -12.74 5.43
C ALA A 98 2.62 -11.73 5.63
N SER A 99 1.35 -12.18 5.61
CA SER A 99 0.19 -11.32 5.87
C SER A 99 0.27 -10.67 7.25
N PHE A 100 0.71 -11.43 8.27
CA PHE A 100 0.88 -10.93 9.63
C PHE A 100 1.90 -9.80 9.73
N VAL A 101 3.01 -9.85 8.98
CA VAL A 101 3.99 -8.75 8.93
C VAL A 101 3.36 -7.47 8.37
N PHE A 102 2.57 -7.57 7.30
CA PHE A 102 1.89 -6.40 6.74
C PHE A 102 0.77 -5.88 7.64
N MET A 103 0.07 -6.75 8.36
CA MET A 103 -0.90 -6.34 9.39
C MET A 103 -0.22 -5.62 10.56
N LEU A 104 0.92 -6.12 11.05
CA LEU A 104 1.72 -5.44 12.07
C LEU A 104 2.16 -4.05 11.61
N LEU A 105 2.64 -3.94 10.37
CA LEU A 105 3.04 -2.67 9.79
C LEU A 105 1.85 -1.70 9.68
N PHE A 106 0.70 -2.19 9.23
CA PHE A 106 -0.53 -1.39 9.19
C PHE A 106 -0.91 -0.86 10.58
N PHE A 107 -1.01 -1.72 11.60
CA PHE A 107 -1.42 -1.28 12.93
C PHE A 107 -0.36 -0.41 13.61
N ALA A 108 0.93 -0.62 13.33
CA ALA A 108 2.00 0.28 13.77
C ALA A 108 1.82 1.69 13.19
N MET A 109 1.56 1.80 11.88
CA MET A 109 1.33 3.09 11.22
C MET A 109 0.00 3.73 11.63
N PHE A 110 -1.05 2.94 11.83
CA PHE A 110 -2.34 3.39 12.37
C PHE A 110 -2.16 3.98 13.78
N THR A 111 -1.43 3.27 14.66
CA THR A 111 -1.15 3.73 16.02
C THR A 111 -0.32 5.01 16.00
N ALA A 112 0.67 5.11 15.11
CA ALA A 112 1.46 6.33 14.90
C ALA A 112 0.59 7.50 14.41
N ALA A 113 -0.36 7.24 13.50
CA ALA A 113 -1.30 8.24 12.99
C ALA A 113 -2.22 8.76 14.10
N ALA A 114 -2.87 7.86 14.83
CA ALA A 114 -3.76 8.20 15.93
C ALA A 114 -3.02 8.99 17.03
N HIS A 115 -1.81 8.55 17.40
CA HIS A 115 -1.00 9.27 18.38
C HIS A 115 -0.58 10.66 17.87
N SER A 116 -0.22 10.80 16.58
CA SER A 116 0.16 12.10 16.00
C SER A 116 -1.01 13.07 15.91
N LEU A 117 -2.25 12.56 15.83
CA LEU A 117 -3.49 13.34 15.92
C LEU A 117 -3.88 13.72 17.36
N GLY A 118 -3.09 13.32 18.36
CA GLY A 118 -3.36 13.62 19.77
C GLY A 118 -4.40 12.72 20.43
N ILE A 119 -4.73 11.57 19.82
CA ILE A 119 -5.65 10.61 20.42
C ILE A 119 -4.98 9.92 21.61
N ALA A 120 -5.67 9.91 22.76
CA ALA A 120 -5.15 9.31 23.98
C ALA A 120 -4.87 7.80 23.81
N PRO A 121 -3.77 7.25 24.35
CA PRO A 121 -3.39 5.85 24.13
C PRO A 121 -4.46 4.78 24.38
N PRO A 122 -5.30 4.87 25.45
CA PRO A 122 -6.39 3.90 25.63
C PRO A 122 -7.44 3.96 24.52
N LYS A 123 -7.72 5.16 23.99
CA LYS A 123 -8.64 5.36 22.85
C LYS A 123 -8.03 4.85 21.55
N THR A 124 -6.71 4.98 21.37
CA THR A 124 -6.00 4.41 20.22
C THR A 124 -6.09 2.88 20.21
N LEU A 125 -5.92 2.23 21.36
CA LEU A 125 -6.13 0.78 21.49
C LEU A 125 -7.57 0.39 21.14
N LEU A 126 -8.55 1.08 21.72
CA LEU A 126 -9.96 0.81 21.41
C LEU A 126 -10.24 1.00 19.92
N ALA A 127 -9.76 2.09 19.33
CA ALA A 127 -9.94 2.37 17.91
C ALA A 127 -9.29 1.33 17.00
N SER A 128 -8.11 0.79 17.35
CA SER A 128 -7.45 -0.24 16.54
C SER A 128 -8.19 -1.58 16.59
N LEU A 129 -8.73 -1.96 17.75
CA LEU A 129 -9.58 -3.14 17.91
C LEU A 129 -10.90 -2.99 17.16
N VAL A 130 -11.56 -1.84 17.28
CA VAL A 130 -12.82 -1.56 16.57
C VAL A 130 -12.58 -1.52 15.06
N CYS A 131 -11.51 -0.88 14.59
CA CYS A 131 -11.13 -0.87 13.17
C CYS A 131 -10.98 -2.29 12.60
N ALA A 132 -10.41 -3.21 13.37
CA ALA A 132 -10.24 -4.61 12.98
C ALA A 132 -11.55 -5.41 12.92
N LEU A 133 -12.62 -4.97 13.60
CA LEU A 133 -13.82 -5.79 13.84
C LEU A 133 -15.12 -5.20 13.28
N LEU A 134 -15.21 -3.88 13.12
CA LEU A 134 -16.49 -3.20 12.86
C LEU A 134 -16.91 -3.25 11.39
N ILE A 135 -15.96 -3.30 10.45
CA ILE A 135 -16.23 -3.21 9.02
C ILE A 135 -15.78 -4.50 8.34
N PRO A 136 -16.68 -5.48 8.10
CA PRO A 136 -16.32 -6.80 7.59
C PRO A 136 -15.47 -6.76 6.31
N ASN A 137 -15.79 -5.87 5.37
CA ASN A 137 -15.02 -5.74 4.13
C ASN A 137 -13.61 -5.20 4.40
N PHE A 138 -13.44 -4.27 5.35
CA PHE A 138 -12.13 -3.77 5.72
C PHE A 138 -11.29 -4.88 6.38
N THR A 139 -11.87 -5.61 7.33
CA THR A 139 -11.24 -6.75 8.00
C THR A 139 -10.79 -7.81 7.00
N TYR A 140 -11.70 -8.20 6.09
CA TYR A 140 -11.41 -9.16 5.03
C TYR A 140 -10.25 -8.71 4.14
N ARG A 141 -10.27 -7.44 3.70
CA ARG A 141 -9.20 -6.84 2.89
C ARG A 141 -7.88 -6.78 3.64
N LEU A 142 -7.90 -6.49 4.94
CA LEU A 142 -6.70 -6.39 5.76
C LEU A 142 -6.04 -7.75 6.00
N MET A 143 -6.82 -8.83 6.01
CA MET A 143 -6.33 -10.20 6.15
C MET A 143 -5.71 -10.78 4.86
N MET A 144 -5.94 -10.16 3.69
CA MET A 144 -5.39 -10.63 2.41
C MET A 144 -3.88 -10.39 2.31
N LEU A 145 -3.16 -11.30 1.65
CA LEU A 145 -1.79 -11.01 1.19
C LEU A 145 -1.83 -10.26 -0.14
N ARG A 146 -2.10 -8.96 -0.08
CA ARG A 146 -2.14 -8.09 -1.27
C ARG A 146 -1.48 -6.73 -1.02
N PRO A 147 -0.95 -6.09 -2.08
CA PRO A 147 -0.28 -4.79 -2.03
C PRO A 147 -1.10 -3.68 -1.38
N HIS A 148 -2.43 -3.74 -1.46
CA HIS A 148 -3.29 -2.72 -0.85
C HIS A 148 -3.15 -2.67 0.69
N VAL A 149 -2.76 -3.77 1.34
CA VAL A 149 -2.50 -3.77 2.80
C VAL A 149 -1.29 -2.91 3.13
N PHE A 150 -0.23 -3.04 2.34
CA PHE A 150 0.95 -2.19 2.47
C PHE A 150 0.64 -0.73 2.13
N SER A 151 -0.17 -0.47 1.10
CA SER A 151 -0.55 0.89 0.73
C SER A 151 -1.43 1.56 1.79
N MET A 152 -2.31 0.82 2.47
CA MET A 152 -3.05 1.31 3.65
C MET A 152 -2.09 1.69 4.79
N ALA A 153 -1.05 0.90 5.04
CA ALA A 153 -0.04 1.22 6.05
C ALA A 153 0.72 2.52 5.70
N LEU A 154 1.17 2.67 4.45
CA LEU A 154 1.81 3.90 3.98
C LEU A 154 0.88 5.12 4.08
N MET A 155 -0.42 4.93 3.81
CA MET A 155 -1.43 5.99 3.94
C MET A 155 -1.57 6.44 5.40
N MET A 156 -1.60 5.51 6.35
CA MET A 156 -1.58 5.85 7.78
C MET A 156 -0.28 6.56 8.16
N GLY A 157 0.86 6.16 7.59
CA GLY A 157 2.12 6.89 7.70
C GLY A 157 2.03 8.35 7.20
N ALA A 158 1.34 8.57 6.07
CA ALA A 158 1.09 9.92 5.55
C ALA A 158 0.25 10.75 6.53
N VAL A 159 -0.83 10.19 7.08
CA VAL A 159 -1.65 10.84 8.10
C VAL A 159 -0.80 11.20 9.34
N ALA A 160 0.06 10.29 9.80
CA ALA A 160 0.94 10.53 10.95
C ALA A 160 1.91 11.70 10.72
N LEU A 161 2.43 11.86 9.49
CA LEU A 161 3.29 12.98 9.14
C LEU A 161 2.49 14.29 9.00
N LEU A 162 1.37 14.26 8.29
CA LEU A 162 0.53 15.42 8.03
C LEU A 162 -0.07 15.99 9.33
N ALA A 163 -0.39 15.14 10.31
CA ALA A 163 -0.86 15.54 11.63
C ALA A 163 0.12 16.44 12.40
N ARG A 164 1.43 16.37 12.10
CA ARG A 164 2.45 17.21 12.74
C ARG A 164 2.42 18.67 12.24
N GLY A 165 1.76 18.91 11.12
CA GLY A 165 1.63 20.24 10.52
C GLY A 165 2.37 20.38 9.18
N PRO A 166 1.78 21.10 8.20
CA PRO A 166 2.33 21.22 6.84
C PRO A 166 3.64 22.01 6.75
N ALA A 167 3.88 23.00 7.63
CA ALA A 167 5.10 23.80 7.61
C ALA A 167 6.37 23.02 8.01
N GLN A 168 6.26 21.88 8.69
CA GLN A 168 7.45 21.15 9.16
C GLN A 168 8.28 20.61 7.98
N LYS A 169 9.60 20.79 8.03
CA LYS A 169 10.53 20.27 7.00
C LYS A 169 10.47 18.74 6.94
N SER A 170 10.37 18.08 8.09
CA SER A 170 10.22 16.63 8.21
C SER A 170 8.96 16.13 7.51
N THR A 171 7.82 16.83 7.66
CA THR A 171 6.57 16.50 6.96
C THR A 171 6.73 16.62 5.45
N ARG A 172 7.35 17.70 4.97
CA ARG A 172 7.58 17.91 3.52
C ARG A 172 8.46 16.83 2.90
N ILE A 173 9.61 16.54 3.52
CA ILE A 173 10.53 15.48 3.07
C ILE A 173 9.86 14.10 3.18
N GLY A 174 9.17 13.85 4.29
CA GLY A 174 8.47 12.59 4.52
C GLY A 174 7.35 12.35 3.51
N MET A 175 6.60 13.38 3.13
CA MET A 175 5.56 13.27 2.10
C MET A 175 6.14 13.08 0.70
N PHE A 176 7.30 13.66 0.38
CA PHE A 176 8.03 13.33 -0.84
C PHE A 176 8.45 11.85 -0.85
N ALA A 177 9.09 11.39 0.21
CA ALA A 177 9.52 9.99 0.34
C ALA A 177 8.34 9.02 0.27
N LEU A 178 7.23 9.33 0.96
CA LEU A 178 6.02 8.52 0.89
C LEU A 178 5.42 8.52 -0.50
N GLY A 179 5.34 9.66 -1.20
CA GLY A 179 4.88 9.72 -2.59
C GLY A 179 5.71 8.81 -3.51
N PHE A 180 7.03 8.87 -3.37
CA PHE A 180 7.95 8.00 -4.09
C PHE A 180 7.69 6.51 -3.80
N LEU A 181 7.63 6.14 -2.52
CA LEU A 181 7.38 4.75 -2.10
C LEU A 181 6.01 4.26 -2.57
N TYR A 182 4.98 5.11 -2.50
CA TYR A 182 3.63 4.75 -2.92
C TYR A 182 3.57 4.41 -4.41
N ALA A 183 4.28 5.17 -5.26
CA ALA A 183 4.39 4.89 -6.69
C ALA A 183 5.03 3.54 -7.01
N TRP A 184 5.87 3.02 -6.13
CA TRP A 184 6.49 1.70 -6.26
C TRP A 184 5.70 0.58 -5.58
N SER A 185 4.70 0.93 -4.77
CA SER A 185 3.99 -0.01 -3.90
C SER A 185 2.58 -0.33 -4.37
N TYR A 186 1.94 0.60 -5.09
CA TYR A 186 0.52 0.49 -5.40
C TYR A 186 0.14 1.24 -6.69
N SER A 187 -0.84 0.67 -7.39
CA SER A 187 -1.39 1.18 -8.66
C SER A 187 -1.96 2.60 -8.61
N SER A 188 -2.43 3.06 -7.46
CA SER A 188 -3.07 4.37 -7.29
C SER A 188 -2.25 5.31 -6.40
N PRO A 189 -1.05 5.73 -6.82
CA PRO A 189 -0.19 6.59 -6.00
C PRO A 189 -0.75 8.00 -5.81
N HIS A 190 -1.63 8.45 -6.68
CA HIS A 190 -2.30 9.76 -6.56
C HIS A 190 -3.13 9.89 -5.27
N LEU A 191 -3.54 8.79 -4.62
CA LEU A 191 -4.30 8.83 -3.38
C LEU A 191 -3.53 9.52 -2.25
N VAL A 192 -2.21 9.36 -2.18
CA VAL A 192 -1.39 10.05 -1.16
C VAL A 192 -1.37 11.57 -1.38
N CYS A 193 -1.48 12.01 -2.64
CA CYS A 193 -1.61 13.41 -3.00
C CYS A 193 -2.98 13.95 -2.60
N VAL A 194 -4.06 13.21 -2.89
CA VAL A 194 -5.42 13.59 -2.48
C VAL A 194 -5.49 13.76 -0.95
N THR A 195 -4.95 12.81 -0.19
CA THR A 195 -4.91 12.91 1.28
C THR A 195 -4.14 14.15 1.75
N ALA A 196 -2.96 14.42 1.18
CA ALA A 196 -2.18 15.60 1.51
C ALA A 196 -2.91 16.91 1.17
N PHE A 197 -3.64 16.94 0.05
CA PHE A 197 -4.46 18.08 -0.34
C PHE A 197 -5.59 18.34 0.66
N LEU A 198 -6.32 17.30 1.07
CA LEU A 198 -7.41 17.41 2.06
C LEU A 198 -6.89 17.91 3.42
N PHE A 199 -5.72 17.44 3.86
CA PHE A 199 -5.05 18.01 5.04
C PHE A 199 -4.69 19.49 4.82
N GLY A 200 -4.20 19.85 3.63
CA GLY A 200 -3.93 21.25 3.27
C GLY A 200 -5.17 22.14 3.38
N VAL A 201 -6.33 21.66 2.95
CA VAL A 201 -7.62 22.36 3.13
C VAL A 201 -7.91 22.58 4.63
N GLY A 202 -7.75 21.53 5.46
CA GLY A 202 -7.96 21.64 6.91
C GLY A 202 -7.02 22.64 7.59
N TRP A 203 -5.79 22.79 7.10
CA TRP A 203 -4.80 23.72 7.64
C TRP A 203 -4.79 25.11 6.98
N PHE A 204 -5.61 25.33 5.95
CA PHE A 204 -5.55 26.55 5.12
C PHE A 204 -5.79 27.84 5.92
N ILE A 205 -6.71 27.80 6.89
CA ILE A 205 -7.01 28.98 7.72
C ILE A 205 -5.78 29.42 8.52
N ARG A 206 -4.96 28.46 8.99
CA ARG A 206 -3.80 28.71 9.86
C ARG A 206 -2.52 28.98 9.08
N GLU A 207 -2.27 28.24 7.99
CA GLU A 207 -0.98 28.27 7.27
C GLU A 207 -1.08 28.83 5.85
N ARG A 208 -2.28 29.20 5.39
CA ARG A 208 -2.55 29.73 4.04
C ARG A 208 -1.97 28.79 2.97
N TRP A 209 -1.34 29.32 1.93
CA TRP A 209 -0.74 28.56 0.84
C TRP A 209 0.32 27.54 1.28
N LYS A 210 0.99 27.76 2.42
CA LYS A 210 1.98 26.79 2.95
C LYS A 210 1.34 25.46 3.36
N ALA A 211 0.03 25.46 3.64
CA ALA A 211 -0.72 24.24 3.93
C ALA A 211 -0.68 23.21 2.80
N PHE A 212 -0.49 23.66 1.55
CA PHE A 212 -0.42 22.79 0.36
C PHE A 212 1.01 22.36 -0.01
N CYS A 213 2.05 22.78 0.72
CA CYS A 213 3.41 22.32 0.45
C CYS A 213 3.56 20.79 0.52
N PRO A 214 2.97 20.08 1.51
CA PRO A 214 3.05 18.61 1.54
C PRO A 214 2.38 17.94 0.34
N PHE A 215 1.32 18.53 -0.22
CA PHE A 215 0.69 18.06 -1.47
C PHE A 215 1.65 18.19 -2.65
N LEU A 216 2.31 19.33 -2.80
CA LEU A 216 3.31 19.52 -3.87
C LEU A 216 4.49 18.54 -3.69
N CYS A 217 4.95 18.33 -2.45
CA CYS A 217 6.00 17.37 -2.15
C CYS A 217 5.58 15.93 -2.48
N SER A 218 4.37 15.50 -2.12
CA SER A 218 3.90 14.16 -2.45
C SER A 218 3.69 13.98 -3.95
N ALA A 219 3.16 14.98 -4.66
CA ALA A 219 3.04 14.96 -6.11
C ALA A 219 4.41 14.84 -6.80
N ALA A 220 5.41 15.62 -6.36
CA ALA A 220 6.78 15.51 -6.83
C ALA A 220 7.38 14.13 -6.52
N GLY A 221 7.13 13.60 -5.33
CA GLY A 221 7.56 12.26 -4.93
C GLY A 221 6.98 11.17 -5.82
N VAL A 222 5.67 11.21 -6.09
CA VAL A 222 4.99 10.26 -6.98
C VAL A 222 5.56 10.35 -8.40
N PHE A 223 5.73 11.56 -8.93
CA PHE A 223 6.29 11.75 -10.27
C PHE A 223 7.72 11.22 -10.38
N CYS A 224 8.59 11.55 -9.42
CA CYS A 224 9.94 11.00 -9.34
C CYS A 224 9.93 9.48 -9.20
N GLY A 225 9.01 8.93 -8.39
CA GLY A 225 8.83 7.49 -8.21
C GLY A 225 8.49 6.79 -9.53
N LEU A 226 7.51 7.30 -10.27
CA LEU A 226 7.10 6.76 -11.57
C LEU A 226 8.20 6.89 -12.63
N LEU A 227 8.94 8.02 -12.63
CA LEU A 227 10.01 8.30 -13.58
C LEU A 227 11.24 7.40 -13.37
N ILE A 228 11.66 7.22 -12.11
CA ILE A 228 12.82 6.40 -11.74
C ILE A 228 12.48 4.90 -11.73
N HIS A 229 11.19 4.55 -11.76
CA HIS A 229 10.76 3.16 -11.76
C HIS A 229 11.44 2.37 -12.91
N PRO A 230 11.96 1.15 -12.66
CA PRO A 230 12.68 0.38 -13.68
C PRO A 230 11.89 0.11 -14.97
N GLN A 231 10.56 0.14 -14.86
CA GLN A 231 9.63 -0.09 -15.96
C GLN A 231 9.05 1.21 -16.57
N SER A 232 9.59 2.38 -16.23
CA SER A 232 9.27 3.63 -16.92
C SER A 232 9.61 3.51 -18.42
N PRO A 233 8.75 3.96 -19.36
CA PRO A 233 7.54 4.77 -19.15
C PRO A 233 6.24 3.98 -18.95
N ASN A 234 6.26 2.65 -19.01
CA ASN A 234 5.05 1.81 -18.92
C ASN A 234 4.26 2.08 -17.64
N THR A 235 4.92 2.44 -16.54
CA THR A 235 4.28 2.83 -15.28
C THR A 235 3.29 3.99 -15.43
N PHE A 236 3.58 4.99 -16.27
CA PHE A 236 2.66 6.10 -16.52
C PHE A 236 1.43 5.66 -17.32
N TYR A 237 1.64 4.80 -18.31
CA TYR A 237 0.55 4.24 -19.11
C TYR A 237 -0.41 3.43 -18.23
N VAL A 238 0.13 2.51 -17.44
CA VAL A 238 -0.64 1.67 -16.51
C VAL A 238 -1.39 2.52 -15.48
N TRP A 239 -0.73 3.55 -14.95
CA TRP A 239 -1.38 4.49 -14.04
C TRP A 239 -2.54 5.22 -14.71
N LYS A 240 -2.38 5.76 -15.92
CA LYS A 240 -3.45 6.44 -16.66
C LYS A 240 -4.65 5.51 -16.85
N VAL A 241 -4.42 4.29 -17.35
CA VAL A 241 -5.48 3.31 -17.62
C VAL A 241 -6.23 2.95 -16.34
N GLN A 242 -5.53 2.67 -15.24
CA GLN A 242 -6.16 2.20 -13.99
C GLN A 242 -6.76 3.32 -13.15
N ALA A 243 -6.15 4.50 -13.13
CA ALA A 243 -6.57 5.62 -12.28
C ALA A 243 -7.55 6.57 -12.96
N LEU A 244 -7.46 6.73 -14.29
CA LEU A 244 -8.27 7.68 -15.04
C LEU A 244 -9.26 6.95 -15.94
N ASP A 245 -8.78 6.12 -16.88
CA ASP A 245 -9.63 5.57 -17.93
C ASP A 245 -10.68 4.62 -17.35
N ALA A 246 -10.27 3.71 -16.45
CA ALA A 246 -11.17 2.79 -15.75
C ALA A 246 -12.19 3.51 -14.84
N LEU A 247 -11.86 4.70 -14.32
CA LEU A 247 -12.74 5.47 -13.45
C LEU A 247 -13.75 6.31 -14.26
N PHE A 248 -13.29 7.01 -15.29
CA PHE A 248 -14.10 7.98 -16.03
C PHE A 248 -14.93 7.36 -17.15
N ALA A 249 -14.51 6.24 -17.73
CA ALA A 249 -15.24 5.66 -18.85
C ALA A 249 -16.67 5.17 -18.49
N PRO A 250 -16.92 4.51 -17.34
CA PRO A 250 -18.28 4.19 -16.91
C PRO A 250 -19.13 5.43 -16.65
N ILE A 251 -18.51 6.49 -16.10
CA ILE A 251 -19.19 7.77 -15.81
C ILE A 251 -19.61 8.48 -17.10
N ALA A 252 -18.81 8.35 -18.16
CA ALA A 252 -19.10 8.93 -19.47
C ALA A 252 -20.15 8.13 -20.28
N GLY A 253 -20.78 7.10 -19.69
CA GLY A 253 -21.73 6.23 -20.39
C GLY A 253 -21.08 5.38 -21.49
N ARG A 254 -19.75 5.34 -21.54
CA ARG A 254 -19.02 4.47 -22.45
C ARG A 254 -18.99 3.09 -21.79
N VAL A 255 -19.75 2.14 -22.35
CA VAL A 255 -19.43 0.73 -22.16
C VAL A 255 -18.03 0.60 -22.69
N ILE A 256 -17.08 0.47 -21.79
CA ILE A 256 -15.72 0.27 -22.22
C ILE A 256 -15.66 -1.17 -22.73
N ASP A 257 -15.78 -1.30 -24.04
CA ASP A 257 -14.73 -1.98 -24.79
C ASP A 257 -13.43 -1.22 -24.49
N LEU A 258 -12.93 -1.29 -23.25
CA LEU A 258 -11.57 -0.91 -22.92
C LEU A 258 -10.80 -1.83 -23.84
N PRO A 259 -10.11 -1.33 -24.87
CA PRO A 259 -9.25 -2.18 -25.64
C PRO A 259 -8.02 -2.40 -24.75
N PHE A 260 -8.19 -3.17 -23.67
CA PHE A 260 -7.27 -3.33 -22.56
C PHE A 260 -6.11 -4.21 -23.02
N ALA A 261 -5.41 -3.73 -24.03
CA ALA A 261 -4.74 -4.55 -25.02
C ALA A 261 -4.32 -3.76 -26.26
N GLN A 262 -5.24 -3.07 -26.94
CA GLN A 262 -4.97 -2.56 -28.29
C GLN A 262 -4.12 -1.31 -28.28
N GLU A 263 -4.21 -0.48 -27.25
CA GLU A 263 -3.26 0.64 -27.07
C GLU A 263 -1.87 0.16 -26.59
N LEU A 264 -1.70 -1.16 -26.38
CA LEU A 264 -0.43 -1.85 -26.14
C LEU A 264 0.06 -2.66 -27.35
N LEU A 265 -0.65 -2.61 -28.49
CA LEU A 265 -0.23 -3.19 -29.75
C LEU A 265 0.36 -2.08 -30.65
N PRO A 266 1.37 -2.38 -31.48
CA PRO A 266 1.99 -1.41 -32.38
C PRO A 266 1.01 -0.81 -33.40
#